data_AF-A0A328F6M1-F1
#
_entry.id   AF-A0A328F6M1-F1
#
_cell.length_a   1.000
_cell.length_b   1.000
_cell.length_c   1.000
_cell.angle_alpha   90.00
_cell.angle_beta   90.00
_cell.angle_gamma   90.00
#
_symmetry.space_group_name_H-M   'P 1'
#
loop_
_entity.id
_entity.type
_entity.pdbx_description
1 polymer ?
#
loop_
_entity_poly.entity_id
_entity_poly.type
_entity_poly.pdbx_seq_one_letter_code
_entity_poly.pdbx_strand_id
1 'polypeptide(L)' 'MGKKVKLVFKEKDSVLNTKSFFKADVTGLSETGTHLVLENVKARKYIFFSIHIKKRIVPINNISIIQILGE' A
#
# COMPACT_ATOMS: atom_id res chain seq x y z
N MET A 1 13.73 -7.46 6.88
CA MET A 1 12.67 -6.78 7.66
C MET A 1 12.20 -5.58 6.87
N GLY A 2 10.99 -5.61 6.31
CA GLY A 2 10.40 -4.45 5.63
C GLY A 2 9.86 -3.44 6.64
N LYS A 3 9.86 -2.14 6.28
CA LYS A 3 9.22 -1.11 7.12
C LYS A 3 7.71 -1.20 6.96
N LYS A 4 6.99 -1.30 8.08
CA LYS A 4 5.52 -1.24 8.09
C LYS A 4 5.07 0.19 7.83
N VAL A 5 4.18 0.35 6.87
CA VAL A 5 3.64 1.66 6.50
C VAL A 5 2.12 1.60 6.36
N LYS A 6 1.50 2.75 6.58
CA LYS A 6 0.16 3.09 6.10
C LYS A 6 0.32 4.00 4.90
N LEU A 7 -0.37 3.68 3.81
CA LEU A 7 -0.32 4.43 2.56
C LEU A 7 -1.69 5.06 2.28
N VAL A 8 -1.67 6.31 1.83
CA VAL A 8 -2.86 7.01 1.33
C VAL A 8 -2.60 7.40 -0.12
N PHE A 9 -3.55 7.07 -0.99
CA PHE A 9 -3.48 7.36 -2.43
C PHE A 9 -4.20 8.66 -2.76
N LYS A 10 -3.74 9.34 -3.82
CA LYS A 10 -4.40 10.52 -4.38
C LYS A 10 -5.75 10.11 -4.96
N GLU A 11 -5.74 9.08 -5.79
CA GLU A 11 -6.93 8.47 -6.40
C GLU A 11 -7.25 7.12 -5.76
N LYS A 12 -8.51 6.67 -5.85
CA LYS A 12 -8.86 5.32 -5.38
C LYS A 12 -8.14 4.29 -6.24
N ASP A 13 -7.57 3.28 -5.59
CA ASP A 13 -7.15 2.07 -6.28
C ASP A 13 -8.40 1.42 -6.90
N SER A 14 -8.44 1.34 -8.23
CA SER A 14 -9.60 0.87 -8.99
C SER A 14 -9.93 -0.61 -8.72
N VAL A 15 -8.92 -1.43 -8.43
CA VAL A 15 -9.08 -2.87 -8.18
C VAL A 15 -9.61 -3.12 -6.77
N LEU A 16 -9.11 -2.38 -5.79
CA LEU A 16 -9.44 -2.57 -4.37
C LEU A 16 -10.53 -1.60 -3.89
N ASN A 17 -10.97 -0.68 -4.74
CA ASN A 17 -11.92 0.40 -4.45
C ASN A 17 -11.58 1.13 -3.14
N THR A 18 -10.29 1.38 -2.92
CA THR A 18 -9.80 1.93 -1.64
C THR A 18 -8.84 3.08 -1.87
N LYS A 19 -8.89 4.08 -0.99
CA LYS A 19 -7.97 5.23 -1.01
C LYS A 19 -6.78 5.06 -0.08
N SER A 20 -6.70 3.96 0.66
CA SER A 20 -5.63 3.76 1.63
C SER A 20 -5.37 2.29 1.95
N PHE A 21 -4.10 1.96 2.15
CA PHE A 21 -3.69 0.71 2.80
C PHE A 21 -3.34 0.99 4.25
N PHE A 22 -3.93 0.23 5.17
CA PHE A 22 -3.75 0.44 6.60
C PHE A 22 -2.42 -0.09 7.11
N LYS A 23 -1.94 -1.16 6.49
CA LYS A 23 -0.67 -1.80 6.82
C LYS A 23 -0.12 -2.42 5.55
N ALA A 24 1.15 -2.19 5.28
CA ALA A 24 1.90 -2.81 4.20
C ALA A 24 3.37 -2.81 4.59
N ASP A 25 4.10 -3.84 4.22
CA ASP A 25 5.55 -3.90 4.39
C ASP A 25 6.21 -3.40 3.10
N VAL A 26 6.99 -2.33 3.17
CA VAL A 26 7.76 -1.85 2.02
C VAL A 26 8.98 -2.76 1.87
N THR A 27 9.04 -3.48 0.75
CA THR A 27 10.18 -4.37 0.43
C THR A 27 11.18 -3.70 -0.51
N GLY A 28 10.75 -2.74 -1.32
CA GLY A 28 11.65 -1.97 -2.18
C GLY A 28 10.95 -1.19 -3.28
N LEU A 29 11.73 -0.78 -4.27
CA LEU A 29 11.27 -0.13 -5.49
C LEU A 29 11.34 -1.12 -6.65
N SER A 30 10.52 -0.91 -7.68
CA SER A 30 10.68 -1.62 -8.96
C SER A 30 12.02 -1.26 -9.61
N GLU A 31 12.48 -2.07 -10.55
CA GLU A 31 13.74 -1.84 -11.29
C GLU A 31 13.79 -0.45 -11.94
N THR A 32 12.65 0.05 -12.42
CA THR A 32 12.51 1.39 -13.01
C THR A 32 12.39 2.53 -12.00
N GLY A 33 12.32 2.24 -10.70
CA GLY A 33 12.15 3.23 -9.63
C GLY A 33 10.79 3.94 -9.58
N THR A 34 9.84 3.55 -10.44
CA THR A 34 8.53 4.21 -10.58
C THR A 34 7.43 3.62 -9.70
N HIS A 35 7.62 2.39 -9.22
CA HIS A 35 6.64 1.68 -8.40
C HIS A 35 7.25 1.25 -7.07
N LEU A 36 6.42 1.28 -6.03
CA LEU A 36 6.71 0.70 -4.72
C LEU A 36 6.22 -0.75 -4.68
N VAL A 37 7.11 -1.63 -4.22
CA VAL A 37 6.81 -3.04 -3.98
C VAL A 37 6.43 -3.21 -2.52
N LEU A 38 5.24 -3.74 -2.30
CA LEU A 38 4.64 -3.93 -0.99
C LEU A 38 4.32 -5.40 -0.76
N GLU A 39 4.50 -5.85 0.47
CA GLU A 39 4.08 -7.17 0.94
C GLU A 39 3.14 -7.06 2.15
N ASN A 40 2.43 -8.14 2.45
CA ASN A 40 1.50 -8.25 3.59
C ASN A 40 0.51 -7.07 3.68
N VAL A 41 -0.05 -6.68 2.53
CA VAL A 41 -0.88 -5.48 2.41
C VAL A 41 -2.28 -5.74 2.96
N LYS A 42 -2.67 -4.97 3.96
CA LYS A 42 -4.02 -4.93 4.54
C LYS A 42 -4.74 -3.67 4.08
N ALA A 43 -5.78 -3.86 3.27
CA ALA A 43 -6.59 -2.77 2.72
C ALA A 43 -8.06 -2.87 3.19
N ARG A 44 -8.76 -1.74 3.36
CA ARG A 44 -10.22 -1.76 3.56
C ARG A 44 -10.89 -1.99 2.23
N LYS A 45 -11.80 -2.97 2.17
CA LYS A 45 -12.71 -3.14 1.03
C LYS A 45 -14.12 -2.65 1.37
N TYR A 46 -14.59 -2.90 2.61
CA TYR A 46 -15.89 -2.45 3.12
C TYR A 46 -15.80 -2.05 4.60
N ILE A 47 -16.86 -1.44 5.16
CA ILE A 47 -16.90 -0.91 6.53
C ILE A 47 -16.39 -1.94 7.56
N PHE A 48 -16.70 -3.23 7.38
CA PHE A 48 -16.28 -4.30 8.30
C PHE A 48 -15.34 -5.35 7.68
N PHE A 49 -14.96 -5.20 6.41
CA PHE A 49 -14.14 -6.19 5.71
C PHE A 49 -12.82 -5.59 5.23
N SER A 50 -11.72 -6.16 5.72
CA SER A 50 -10.37 -5.93 5.19
C SER A 50 -9.95 -7.09 4.30
N ILE A 51 -9.26 -6.77 3.21
CA ILE A 51 -8.58 -7.77 2.37
C ILE A 51 -7.10 -7.81 2.74
N HIS A 52 -6.54 -9.01 2.73
CA HIS A 52 -5.10 -9.23 2.88
C HIS A 52 -4.52 -9.70 1.55
N ILE A 53 -3.47 -9.02 1.09
CA ILE A 53 -2.83 -9.24 -0.21
C ILE A 53 -1.35 -9.51 0.05
N LYS A 54 -0.86 -10.67 -0.38
CA LYS A 54 0.53 -11.09 -0.14
C LYS A 54 1.55 -10.13 -0.74
N LYS A 55 1.35 -9.73 -2.00
CA LYS A 55 2.24 -8.82 -2.73
C LYS A 55 1.42 -7.86 -3.59
N ARG A 56 1.80 -6.58 -3.60
CA ARG A 56 1.17 -5.53 -4.40
C ARG A 56 2.25 -4.58 -4.91
N ILE A 57 2.10 -4.16 -6.16
CA ILE A 57 2.95 -3.13 -6.76
C ILE A 57 2.06 -1.91 -6.96
N VAL A 58 2.48 -0.75 -6.47
CA VAL A 58 1.72 0.50 -6.59
C VAL A 58 2.59 1.60 -7.20
N PRO A 59 2.05 2.43 -8.09
CA PRO A 59 2.81 3.50 -8.69
C PRO A 59 3.01 4.64 -7.67
N ILE A 60 4.24 5.14 -7.58
CA ILE A 60 4.63 6.14 -6.55
C ILE A 60 3.89 7.47 -6.78
N ASN A 61 3.64 7.82 -8.05
CA ASN A 61 2.96 9.05 -8.42
C ASN A 61 1.53 9.19 -7.83
N ASN A 62 0.86 8.05 -7.58
CA ASN A 62 -0.47 7.99 -7.00
C ASN A 62 -0.45 7.96 -5.47
N ILE A 63 0.73 7.93 -4.83
CA ILE A 63 0.84 8.00 -3.38
C ILE A 63 0.79 9.45 -2.95
N SER A 64 -0.10 9.75 -2.00
CA SER A 64 -0.24 11.07 -1.38
C SER A 64 0.53 11.13 -0.07
N ILE A 65 0.36 10.12 0.79
CA ILE A 65 0.97 10.09 2.13
C ILE A 65 1.54 8.70 2.40
N ILE A 66 2.77 8.66 2.92
CA ILE A 66 3.39 7.48 3.51
C ILE A 66 3.58 7.75 4.99
N GLN A 67 2.85 7.02 5.83
CA GLN A 67 3.01 7.06 7.27
C GLN A 67 3.74 5.81 7.72
N ILE A 68 4.92 5.97 8.30
CA ILE A 68 5.67 4.86 8.89
C ILE A 68 4.96 4.45 10.18
N LEU A 69 4.59 3.19 10.28
CA LEU A 69 4.06 2.59 11.50
C LEU A 69 5.27 2.03 12.24
N GLY A 70 5.53 2.55 13.45
CA GLY A 70 6.75 2.27 14.22
C GLY A 70 7.09 0.78 14.39
N GLU A 71 8.37 0.56 14.73
CA GLU A 71 9.17 -0.68 14.70
C GLU A 71 8.42 -2.00 15.03
#